data_AF-A0A2E9X7K3-F1
#
_entry.id   AF-A0A2E9X7K3-F1
#
_cell.length_a   1.000
_cell.length_b   1.000
_cell.length_c   1.000
_cell.angle_alpha   90.00
_cell.angle_beta   90.00
_cell.angle_gamma   90.00
#
_symmetry.space_group_name_H-M   'P 1'
#
loop_
_entity.id
_entity.type
_entity.pdbx_description
1 polymer ?
#
loop_
_entity_poly.entity_id
_entity_poly.type
_entity_poly.pdbx_seq_one_letter_code
_entity_poly.pdbx_strand_id
1 'polypeptide(L)' 'MQHGWLARGLDQPGGKLPLFDANGKRVGPRTIRSCIDQGWAAPWFANPLKPDWLVCKLTPLGRKILTRRSRA' A
#
# COMPACT_ATOMS: atom_id res chain seq x y z
N MET A 1 0.81 -10.49 4.47
CA MET A 1 0.32 -9.13 4.82
C MET A 1 0.72 -8.07 3.79
N GLN A 2 2.02 -7.86 3.48
CA GLN A 2 2.47 -6.81 2.53
C GLN A 2 1.95 -7.01 1.09
N HIS A 3 2.17 -8.20 0.49
CA HIS A 3 1.75 -8.48 -0.89
C HIS A 3 0.24 -8.30 -1.08
N GLY A 4 -0.57 -8.89 -0.19
CA GLY A 4 -2.03 -8.77 -0.25
C GLY A 4 -2.49 -7.32 -0.11
N TRP A 5 -1.87 -6.52 0.75
CA TRP A 5 -2.18 -5.10 0.87
C TRP A 5 -1.83 -4.31 -0.40
N LEU A 6 -0.65 -4.52 -0.98
CA LEU A 6 -0.22 -3.85 -2.22
C LEU A 6 -1.09 -4.25 -3.42
N ALA A 7 -1.48 -5.52 -3.52
CA ALA A 7 -2.34 -6.03 -4.60
C ALA A 7 -3.68 -5.29 -4.67
N ARG A 8 -4.21 -4.85 -3.53
CA ARG A 8 -5.47 -4.08 -3.48
C ARG A 8 -5.38 -2.71 -4.14
N GLY A 9 -4.17 -2.18 -4.38
CA GLY A 9 -3.97 -0.95 -5.14
C GLY A 9 -3.94 -1.15 -6.66
N LEU A 10 -3.99 -2.40 -7.16
CA LEU A 10 -3.94 -2.67 -8.60
C LEU A 10 -5.18 -2.11 -9.31
N ASP A 11 -6.36 -2.38 -8.75
CA ASP A 11 -7.67 -2.06 -9.33
C ASP A 11 -8.23 -0.71 -8.87
N GLN A 12 -7.48 0.04 -8.06
CA GLN A 12 -7.90 1.34 -7.53
C GLN A 12 -7.41 2.48 -8.43
N PRO A 13 -8.26 3.46 -8.77
CA PRO A 13 -7.83 4.68 -9.46
C PRO A 13 -6.66 5.34 -8.73
N GLY A 14 -5.60 5.67 -9.47
CA GLY A 14 -4.38 6.26 -8.90
C GLY A 14 -3.58 5.34 -7.97
N GLY A 15 -3.97 4.07 -7.83
CA GLY A 15 -3.29 3.07 -7.00
C GLY A 15 -3.54 3.21 -5.50
N LYS A 16 -4.67 3.76 -5.07
CA LYS A 16 -4.95 3.99 -3.64
C LYS A 16 -4.82 2.71 -2.83
N LEU A 17 -4.06 2.76 -1.74
CA LEU A 17 -3.95 1.65 -0.80
C LEU A 17 -4.94 1.84 0.35
N PRO A 18 -5.69 0.78 0.72
CA PRO A 18 -6.68 0.87 1.80
C PRO A 18 -6.02 0.97 3.17
N LEU A 19 -6.68 1.63 4.11
CA LEU A 19 -6.25 1.73 5.52
C LEU A 19 -6.47 0.43 6.30
N PHE A 20 -7.37 -0.42 5.82
CA PHE A 20 -7.77 -1.67 6.46
C PHE A 20 -7.49 -2.86 5.54
N ASP A 21 -7.18 -4.02 6.12
CA ASP A 21 -7.03 -5.28 5.41
C ASP A 21 -8.40 -5.88 5.03
N ALA A 22 -8.40 -7.11 4.51
CA ALA A 22 -9.62 -7.79 4.06
C ALA A 22 -10.58 -8.14 5.20
N ASN A 23 -10.08 -8.22 6.44
CA ASN A 23 -10.85 -8.57 7.63
C ASN A 23 -11.26 -7.32 8.43
N GLY A 24 -11.08 -6.11 7.86
CA GLY A 24 -11.39 -4.85 8.54
C GLY A 24 -10.37 -4.44 9.60
N LYS A 25 -9.23 -5.13 9.73
CA LYS A 25 -8.18 -4.74 10.66
C LYS A 25 -7.30 -3.65 10.04
N ARG A 26 -6.94 -2.62 10.82
CA ARG A 26 -6.05 -1.55 10.36
C ARG A 26 -4.71 -2.14 9.93
N VAL A 27 -4.22 -1.73 8.76
CA VAL A 27 -2.91 -2.13 8.27
C VAL A 27 -1.85 -1.52 9.20
N GLY A 28 -0.97 -2.38 9.73
CA GLY A 28 0.01 -1.96 10.72
C GLY A 28 0.99 -0.91 10.16
N PRO A 29 1.39 0.10 10.96
CA PRO A 29 2.30 1.15 10.51
C PRO A 29 3.68 0.60 10.11
N ARG A 30 4.15 -0.48 10.74
CA ARG A 30 5.39 -1.18 10.37
C ARG A 30 5.33 -1.74 8.94
N THR A 31 4.19 -2.32 8.55
CA THR A 31 3.96 -2.84 7.19
C THR A 31 4.00 -1.70 6.19
N ILE A 32 3.29 -0.61 6.48
CA ILE A 32 3.24 0.58 5.63
C ILE A 32 4.64 1.16 5.44
N ARG A 33 5.37 1.40 6.54
CA ARG A 33 6.74 1.95 6.51
C ARG A 33 7.68 1.08 5.70
N SER A 34 7.68 -0.24 5.93
CA SER A 34 8.53 -1.16 5.18
C SER A 34 8.23 -1.13 3.67
N CYS A 35 6.97 -1.02 3.24
CA CYS A 35 6.66 -0.88 1.82
C CYS A 35 7.08 0.48 1.24
N ILE A 36 7.06 1.55 2.04
CA ILE A 36 7.57 2.87 1.64
C ILE A 36 9.09 2.83 1.49
N ASP A 37 9.80 2.26 2.48
CA ASP A 37 11.26 2.16 2.48
C ASP A 37 11.78 1.35 1.27
N GLN A 38 11.00 0.35 0.82
CA GLN A 38 11.29 -0.44 -0.38
C GLN A 38 10.84 0.24 -1.70
N GLY A 39 10.17 1.39 -1.61
CA GLY A 39 9.63 2.12 -2.76
C GLY A 39 8.41 1.46 -3.42
N TRP A 40 7.76 0.50 -2.78
CA TRP A 40 6.56 -0.19 -3.29
C TRP A 40 5.28 0.63 -3.09
N ALA A 41 5.28 1.45 -2.04
CA ALA A 41 4.22 2.40 -1.74
C ALA A 41 4.81 3.80 -1.55
N ALA A 42 4.01 4.84 -1.79
CA ALA A 42 4.38 6.22 -1.50
C ALA A 42 3.26 6.92 -0.73
N PRO A 43 3.56 7.83 0.20
CA PRO A 43 2.55 8.70 0.79
C PRO A 43 1.76 9.44 -0.31
N TRP A 44 0.44 9.51 -0.17
CA TRP A 44 -0.41 10.23 -1.11
C TRP A 44 -0.73 11.62 -0.55
N PHE A 45 -1.37 11.68 0.62
CA PHE A 45 -1.71 12.95 1.26
C PHE A 45 -1.51 12.84 2.77
N ALA A 46 -1.06 13.93 3.38
CA ALA A 46 -1.11 14.10 4.82
C ALA A 46 -2.52 14.58 5.19
N ASN A 47 -3.21 13.86 6.07
CA ASN A 47 -4.46 14.35 6.65
C ASN A 47 -4.12 15.28 7.82
N PRO A 48 -4.42 16.60 7.77
CA PRO A 48 -4.12 17.51 8.87
C PRO A 48 -4.82 17.12 10.19
N LEU A 49 -5.96 16.44 10.11
CA LEU A 49 -6.75 15.99 11.26
C LEU A 49 -6.20 14.70 11.89
N LYS A 50 -5.45 13.91 11.12
CA LYS A 50 -4.88 12.62 11.53
C LYS A 50 -3.50 12.44 10.87
N PRO A 51 -2.47 13.16 11.36
CA PRO A 51 -1.15 13.14 10.76
C PRO A 51 -0.48 11.75 10.84
N ASP A 52 -0.93 10.91 11.77
CA ASP A 52 -0.49 9.52 11.90
C ASP A 52 -1.14 8.57 10.86
N TRP A 53 -2.15 9.03 10.12
CA TRP A 53 -2.81 8.24 9.09
C TRP A 53 -2.06 8.37 7.77
N LEU A 54 -1.11 7.45 7.57
CA LEU A 54 -0.37 7.33 6.31
C LEU A 54 -1.25 6.74 5.22
N VAL A 55 -1.98 7.58 4.49
CA VAL A 55 -2.64 7.17 3.26
C VAL A 55 -1.60 7.07 2.16
N CYS A 56 -1.48 5.89 1.57
CA CYS A 56 -0.47 5.58 0.57
C CYS A 56 -1.10 5.25 -0.79
N LYS A 57 -0.27 5.32 -1.83
CA LYS A 57 -0.55 4.80 -3.16
C LYS A 57 0.50 3.80 -3.59
N LEU A 58 0.07 2.84 -4.41
CA LEU A 58 0.92 1.86 -5.06
C LEU A 58 1.78 2.56 -6.12
N THR A 59 3.10 2.34 -6.06
CA THR A 59 4.05 2.91 -7.01
C THR A 59 4.18 2.01 -8.25
N PRO A 60 4.82 2.49 -9.35
CA PRO A 60 5.18 1.63 -10.46
C PRO A 60 6.06 0.43 -10.05
N LEU A 61 7.00 0.63 -9.13
CA LEU A 61 7.82 -0.45 -8.59
C LEU A 61 6.97 -1.46 -7.81
N GLY A 62 6.03 -0.98 -6.98
CA GLY A 62 5.04 -1.80 -6.29
C GLY A 62 4.22 -2.67 -7.26
N ARG A 63 3.79 -2.11 -8.39
CA ARG A 63 3.09 -2.88 -9.44
C ARG A 63 3.98 -3.96 -10.05
N LYS A 64 5.24 -3.65 -10.34
CA LYS A 64 6.21 -4.61 -10.92
C LYS A 64 6.46 -5.83 -10.02
N ILE A 65 6.55 -5.64 -8.70
CA ILE A 65 6.80 -6.78 -7.80
C ILE A 65 5.59 -7.71 -7.66
N LEU A 66 4.38 -7.19 -7.91
CA LEU A 66 3.14 -7.98 -7.89
C LEU A 66 2.99 -8.80 -9.17
N THR A 67 3.36 -8.25 -10.33
CA THR A 67 3.30 -8.97 -11.61
C THR A 67 4.39 -10.05 -11.73
N ARG A 68 5.56 -9.84 -11.11
CA ARG A 68 6.69 -10.79 -11.17
C ARG A 68 6.44 -12.09 -10.39
N ARG A 69 5.43 -12.12 -9.51
CA ARG A 69 5.12 -13.27 -8.65
C ARG A 69 3.98 -14.16 -9.18
N SER A 70 3.38 -13.79 -10.32
CA SER A 70 2.31 -14.53 -11.01
C SER A 70 2.83 -15.45 -12.14
N ARG A 71 4.15 -15.63 -12.25
CA ARG A 71 4.78 -16.63 -13.12
C ARG A 71 5.60 -17.58 -12.26
N ALA A 72 4.93 -18.57 -11.69
CA ALA A 72 5.50 -19.83 -11.22
C ALA A 72 4.57 -20.94 -11.73
#